data_AF-A0A835W8V1-F1
#
_entry.id   AF-A0A835W8V1-F1
#
_cell.length_a   1.000
_cell.length_b   1.000
_cell.length_c   1.000
_cell.angle_alpha   90.00
_cell.angle_beta   90.00
_cell.angle_gamma   90.00
#
_symmetry.space_group_name_H-M   'P 1'
#
loop_
_entity.id
_entity.type
_entity.pdbx_description
1 polymer ?
#
loop_
_entity_poly.entity_id
_entity_poly.type
_entity_poly.pdbx_seq_one_letter_code
_entity_poly.pdbx_strand_id
1 'polypeptide(L)'
;MSGTKPTQAKTSTADRENATLRQQCNVLSEQLGRVLLSVPAIGKLLVNTTTISAEDLLLTTEEVQEAALRTIWLAHYYGLARDLGILPELAVAQAERWRSTAPPEEVLHRCAADVARRVREYTQVGGSEGSAAGLAEEGLFGDVFVMSCSLSC
;
A
#
# COMPACT_ATOMS: atom_id res chain seq x y z
N MET A 1 -12.39 62.16 -0.14
CA MET A 1 -11.28 61.18 -0.24
C MET A 1 -11.19 60.58 1.15
N SER A 2 -11.59 59.35 1.46
CA SER A 2 -11.21 58.04 0.92
C SER A 2 -12.30 57.07 1.43
N GLY A 3 -12.87 56.14 0.66
CA GLY A 3 -12.19 55.03 0.01
C GLY A 3 -12.50 53.73 0.76
N THR A 4 -13.75 53.27 0.76
CA THR A 4 -14.14 51.95 1.32
C THR A 4 -14.41 50.96 0.18
N LYS A 5 -13.39 50.17 -0.14
CA LYS A 5 -13.39 48.91 -0.93
C LYS A 5 -12.88 47.80 0.03
N PRO A 6 -12.92 46.48 -0.25
CA PRO A 6 -13.76 45.63 -1.11
C PRO A 6 -14.02 44.25 -0.43
N THR A 7 -14.47 44.18 0.82
CA THR A 7 -14.37 42.92 1.61
C THR A 7 -15.52 41.93 1.36
N GLN A 8 -16.77 42.39 1.21
CA GLN A 8 -17.93 41.50 1.02
C GLN A 8 -17.99 40.80 -0.35
N ALA A 9 -17.45 41.44 -1.40
CA ALA A 9 -17.46 40.84 -2.74
C ALA A 9 -16.49 39.64 -2.82
N LYS A 10 -15.34 39.72 -2.14
CA LYS A 10 -14.34 38.63 -2.12
C LYS A 10 -14.82 37.42 -1.33
N THR A 11 -15.50 37.62 -0.20
CA THR A 11 -16.07 36.52 0.59
C THR A 11 -17.18 35.81 -0.17
N SER A 12 -18.08 36.56 -0.81
CA SER A 12 -19.18 35.99 -1.61
C SER A 12 -18.70 35.18 -2.83
N THR A 13 -17.56 35.55 -3.43
CA THR A 13 -16.95 34.74 -4.50
C THR A 13 -16.32 33.46 -3.95
N ALA A 14 -15.58 33.56 -2.84
CA ALA A 14 -14.99 32.40 -2.17
C ALA A 14 -16.05 31.41 -1.64
N ASP A 15 -17.21 31.90 -1.21
CA ASP A 15 -18.35 31.08 -0.78
C ASP A 15 -18.96 30.31 -1.95
N ARG A 16 -19.09 30.95 -3.13
CA ARG A 16 -19.55 30.29 -4.37
C ARG A 16 -18.57 29.24 -4.87
N GLU A 17 -17.28 29.54 -4.83
CA GLU A 17 -16.23 28.60 -5.21
C GLU A 17 -16.22 27.40 -4.26
N ASN A 18 -16.32 27.62 -2.95
CA ASN A 18 -16.45 26.54 -1.95
C ASN A 18 -17.70 25.69 -2.19
N ALA A 19 -18.85 26.31 -2.48
CA ALA A 19 -20.08 25.59 -2.80
C ALA A 19 -19.93 24.74 -4.07
N THR A 20 -19.25 25.29 -5.09
CA THR A 20 -18.97 24.59 -6.35
C THR A 20 -18.03 23.40 -6.15
N LEU A 21 -16.95 23.59 -5.39
CA LEU A 21 -16.00 22.52 -5.06
C LEU A 21 -16.67 21.39 -4.26
N ARG A 22 -17.51 21.73 -3.28
CA ARG A 22 -18.30 20.74 -2.53
C ARG A 22 -19.23 19.93 -3.43
N GLN A 23 -19.89 20.60 -4.37
CA GLN A 23 -20.74 19.92 -5.34
C GLN A 23 -19.92 18.97 -6.22
N GLN A 24 -18.74 19.38 -6.69
CA GLN A 24 -17.85 18.53 -7.47
C GLN A 24 -17.35 17.32 -6.66
N CYS A 25 -16.94 17.52 -5.41
CA CYS A 25 -16.55 16.42 -4.52
C CYS A 25 -17.69 15.41 -4.32
N ASN A 26 -18.92 15.89 -4.13
CA ASN A 26 -20.09 15.02 -3.97
C ASN A 26 -20.36 14.21 -5.25
N VAL A 27 -20.30 14.86 -6.42
CA VAL A 27 -20.49 14.19 -7.71
C VAL A 27 -19.41 13.15 -7.96
N LEU A 28 -18.14 13.48 -7.70
CA LEU A 28 -17.02 12.54 -7.83
C LEU A 28 -17.14 11.38 -6.84
N SER A 29 -17.58 11.63 -5.61
CA SER A 29 -17.84 10.59 -4.62
C SER A 29 -18.95 9.65 -5.06
N GLU A 30 -20.03 10.17 -5.64
CA GLU A 30 -21.12 9.35 -6.16
C GLU A 30 -20.66 8.51 -7.37
N GLN A 31 -19.90 9.12 -8.29
CA GLN A 31 -19.30 8.42 -9.42
C GLN A 31 -18.35 7.31 -8.97
N LEU A 32 -17.49 7.59 -7.98
CA LEU A 32 -16.59 6.60 -7.39
C LEU A 32 -17.36 5.47 -6.72
N GLY A 33 -18.46 5.78 -6.02
CA GLY A 33 -19.37 4.77 -5.45
C GLY A 33 -19.97 3.87 -6.53
N ARG A 34 -20.42 4.44 -7.65
CA ARG A 34 -20.98 3.67 -8.79
C ARG A 34 -19.93 2.77 -9.43
N VAL A 35 -18.70 3.25 -9.63
CA VAL A 35 -17.59 2.45 -10.15
C VAL A 35 -17.22 1.34 -9.17
N LEU A 36 -17.11 1.64 -7.87
CA LEU A 36 -16.76 0.65 -6.86
C LEU A 36 -17.82 -0.46 -6.75
N LEU A 37 -19.11 -0.11 -6.87
CA LEU A 37 -20.20 -1.08 -6.89
C LEU A 37 -20.23 -1.93 -8.17
N SER A 38 -19.68 -1.46 -9.29
CA SER A 38 -19.63 -2.22 -10.54
C SER A 38 -18.41 -3.15 -10.64
N VAL A 39 -17.31 -2.86 -9.94
CA VAL A 39 -16.09 -3.68 -9.92
C VAL A 39 -16.36 -5.16 -9.60
N PRO A 40 -17.16 -5.54 -8.58
CA PRO A 40 -17.46 -6.96 -8.32
C PRO A 40 -18.22 -7.65 -9.45
N ALA A 41 -19.12 -6.94 -10.14
CA ALA A 41 -19.85 -7.48 -11.27
C ALA A 41 -18.93 -7.67 -12.48
N ILE A 42 -18.03 -6.72 -12.73
CA ILE A 42 -16.99 -6.80 -13.76
C ILE A 42 -16.04 -7.97 -13.46
N GLY A 43 -15.60 -8.14 -12.21
CA GLY A 43 -14.76 -9.26 -11.79
C GLY A 43 -15.43 -10.62 -12.00
N LYS A 44 -16.70 -10.77 -11.61
CA LYS A 44 -17.48 -11.99 -11.85
C LYS A 44 -17.65 -12.29 -13.34
N LEU A 45 -17.91 -11.27 -14.14
CA LEU A 45 -18.01 -11.43 -15.60
C LEU A 45 -16.68 -11.86 -16.20
N LEU A 46 -15.56 -11.29 -15.76
CA LEU A 46 -14.23 -11.65 -16.24
C LEU A 46 -13.86 -13.11 -15.90
N VAL A 47 -14.15 -13.55 -14.67
CA VAL A 47 -13.92 -14.94 -14.23
C VAL A 47 -14.82 -15.93 -14.99
N ASN A 48 -16.03 -15.52 -15.36
CA ASN A 48 -16.92 -16.38 -16.13
C ASN A 48 -16.55 -16.46 -17.62
N THR A 49 -15.85 -15.47 -18.17
CA THR A 49 -15.44 -15.43 -19.59
C THR A 49 -14.02 -15.91 -19.84
N THR A 50 -13.14 -15.85 -18.83
CA THR A 50 -11.74 -16.27 -18.91
C THR A 50 -11.51 -17.47 -17.99
N THR A 51 -10.57 -18.37 -18.32
CA THR A 51 -10.21 -19.53 -17.46
C THR A 51 -9.39 -19.14 -16.23
N ILE A 52 -9.35 -17.84 -15.90
CA ILE A 52 -8.59 -17.27 -14.79
C ILE A 52 -9.53 -17.23 -13.59
N SER A 53 -9.16 -17.87 -12.48
CA SER A 53 -9.99 -17.89 -11.29
C SER A 53 -9.99 -16.53 -10.59
N ALA A 54 -11.01 -16.23 -9.78
CA ALA A 54 -11.05 -14.99 -9.00
C ALA A 54 -9.86 -14.87 -8.03
N GLU A 55 -9.32 -16.02 -7.62
CA GLU A 55 -8.16 -16.18 -6.75
C GLU A 55 -6.88 -15.76 -7.47
N ASP A 56 -6.78 -16.01 -8.79
CA ASP A 56 -5.67 -15.57 -9.64
C ASP A 56 -5.71 -14.06 -9.98
N LEU A 57 -6.85 -13.39 -9.76
CA LEU A 57 -7.08 -11.97 -10.08
C LEU A 57 -7.04 -11.05 -8.85
N LEU A 58 -7.14 -11.62 -7.64
CA LEU A 58 -7.20 -10.88 -6.39
C LEU A 58 -6.09 -11.37 -5.46
N LEU A 59 -5.08 -10.52 -5.26
CA LEU A 59 -4.06 -10.73 -4.24
C LEU A 59 -4.75 -10.98 -2.89
N THR A 60 -4.43 -12.10 -2.27
CA THR A 60 -4.83 -12.41 -0.90
C THR A 60 -4.25 -11.35 0.05
N THR A 61 -4.82 -11.24 1.24
CA THR A 61 -4.30 -10.30 2.25
C THR A 61 -2.83 -10.57 2.58
N GLU A 62 -2.41 -11.83 2.51
CA GLU A 62 -1.02 -12.23 2.70
C GLU A 62 -0.14 -11.74 1.56
N GLU A 63 -0.51 -12.00 0.30
CA GLU A 63 0.26 -11.53 -0.86
C GLU A 63 0.33 -10.00 -0.95
N VAL A 64 -0.72 -9.28 -0.53
CA VAL A 64 -0.70 -7.81 -0.43
C VAL A 64 0.33 -7.34 0.61
N GLN A 65 0.32 -7.96 1.80
CA GLN A 65 1.28 -7.64 2.86
C GLN A 65 2.71 -7.97 2.43
N GLU A 66 2.88 -9.08 1.74
CA GLU A 66 4.15 -9.57 1.23
C GLU A 66 4.71 -8.63 0.16
N ALA A 67 3.89 -8.25 -0.82
CA ALA A 67 4.24 -7.29 -1.86
C ALA A 67 4.56 -5.91 -1.27
N ALA A 68 3.79 -5.45 -0.28
CA ALA A 68 4.04 -4.19 0.42
C ALA A 68 5.41 -4.17 1.11
N LEU A 69 5.74 -5.24 1.84
CA LEU A 69 7.01 -5.39 2.55
C LEU A 69 8.20 -5.50 1.59
N ARG A 70 8.09 -6.28 0.50
CA ARG A 70 9.15 -6.35 -0.52
C ARG A 70 9.41 -4.99 -1.17
N THR A 71 8.34 -4.25 -1.47
CA THR A 71 8.42 -2.95 -2.16
C THR A 71 9.12 -1.90 -1.31
N ILE A 72 8.78 -1.79 -0.02
CA ILE A 72 9.42 -0.81 0.88
C ILE A 72 10.89 -1.18 1.18
N TRP A 73 11.22 -2.48 1.23
CA TRP A 73 12.59 -2.93 1.42
C TRP A 73 13.46 -2.62 0.19
N LEU A 74 12.94 -2.85 -1.02
CA LEU A 74 13.62 -2.43 -2.25
C LEU A 74 13.87 -0.92 -2.26
N ALA A 75 12.88 -0.11 -1.89
CA ALA A 75 13.03 1.34 -1.78
C ALA A 75 14.16 1.72 -0.79
N HIS A 76 14.25 1.04 0.36
CA HIS A 76 15.30 1.26 1.34
C HIS A 76 16.69 0.87 0.80
N TYR A 77 16.83 -0.31 0.19
CA TYR A 77 18.11 -0.78 -0.36
C TYR A 77 18.62 0.07 -1.52
N TYR A 78 17.75 0.52 -2.42
CA TYR A 78 18.16 1.45 -3.47
C TYR A 78 18.54 2.83 -2.90
N GLY A 79 17.93 3.27 -1.80
CA GLY A 79 18.36 4.46 -1.06
C GLY A 79 19.76 4.29 -0.47
N LEU A 80 20.05 3.14 0.15
CA LEU A 80 21.39 2.82 0.64
C LEU A 80 22.42 2.72 -0.50
N ALA A 81 22.07 2.08 -1.61
CA ALA A 81 22.95 1.96 -2.78
C ALA A 81 23.32 3.35 -3.34
N ARG A 82 22.36 4.28 -3.36
CA ARG A 82 22.61 5.69 -3.70
C ARG A 82 23.61 6.32 -2.74
N ASP A 83 23.37 6.19 -1.44
CA ASP A 83 24.20 6.84 -0.40
C ASP A 83 25.62 6.26 -0.36
N LEU A 84 25.79 4.98 -0.72
CA LEU A 84 27.08 4.29 -0.86
C LEU A 84 27.76 4.50 -2.23
N GLY A 85 27.11 5.21 -3.17
CA GLY A 85 27.66 5.47 -4.51
C GLY A 85 27.68 4.25 -5.44
N ILE A 86 26.88 3.22 -5.16
CA ILE A 86 26.78 2.01 -5.98
C ILE A 86 25.75 2.25 -7.07
N LEU A 87 26.19 2.32 -8.34
CA LEU A 87 25.35 2.60 -9.51
C LEU A 87 24.39 3.80 -9.28
N PRO A 88 24.92 4.99 -8.94
CA PRO A 88 24.14 6.09 -8.36
C PRO A 88 22.97 6.56 -9.24
N GLU A 89 23.16 6.64 -10.56
CA GLU A 89 22.10 7.03 -11.50
C GLU A 89 20.93 6.04 -11.53
N LEU A 90 21.24 4.73 -11.47
CA LEU A 90 20.21 3.68 -11.41
C LEU A 90 19.56 3.64 -10.03
N ALA A 91 20.35 3.79 -8.97
CA ALA A 91 19.88 3.75 -7.59
C ALA A 91 18.91 4.90 -7.28
N VAL A 92 19.20 6.12 -7.75
CA VAL A 92 18.28 7.26 -7.63
C VAL A 92 16.96 6.98 -8.37
N ALA A 93 17.02 6.57 -9.63
CA ALA A 93 15.83 6.31 -10.43
C ALA A 93 14.97 5.17 -9.85
N GLN A 94 15.60 4.10 -9.36
CA GLN A 94 14.89 2.98 -8.75
C GLN A 94 14.36 3.34 -7.36
N ALA A 95 15.10 4.06 -6.52
CA ALA A 95 14.64 4.45 -5.19
C ALA A 95 13.35 5.29 -5.28
N GLU A 96 13.31 6.28 -6.18
CA GLU A 96 12.10 7.10 -6.40
C GLU A 96 10.95 6.27 -6.97
N ARG A 97 11.22 5.38 -7.92
CA ARG A 97 10.22 4.46 -8.48
C ARG A 97 9.61 3.56 -7.40
N TRP A 98 10.44 2.90 -6.60
CA TRP A 98 9.98 1.99 -5.55
C TRP A 98 9.30 2.74 -4.40
N ARG A 99 9.75 3.96 -4.06
CA ARG A 99 9.05 4.84 -3.13
C ARG A 99 7.67 5.26 -3.62
N SER A 100 7.53 5.59 -4.91
CA SER A 100 6.23 5.95 -5.51
C SER A 100 5.26 4.78 -5.62
N THR A 101 5.80 3.55 -5.68
CA THR A 101 5.02 2.30 -5.76
C THR A 101 4.73 1.74 -4.36
N ALA A 102 5.49 2.16 -3.35
CA ALA A 102 5.29 1.72 -1.98
C ALA A 102 3.92 2.19 -1.47
N PRO A 103 3.17 1.30 -0.79
CA PRO A 103 1.92 1.70 -0.17
C PRO A 103 2.19 2.74 0.94
N PRO A 104 1.18 3.56 1.29
CA PRO A 104 1.30 4.55 2.35
C PRO A 104 1.80 3.93 3.66
N GLU A 105 2.49 4.73 4.46
CA GLU A 105 3.13 4.29 5.70
C GLU A 105 2.14 3.65 6.67
N GLU A 106 0.89 4.12 6.74
CA GLU A 106 -0.16 3.56 7.59
C GLU A 106 -0.56 2.13 7.17
N VAL A 107 -0.56 1.86 5.86
CA VAL A 107 -0.85 0.52 5.32
C VAL A 107 0.29 -0.42 5.70
N LEU A 108 1.53 0.04 5.56
CA LEU A 108 2.71 -0.74 5.94
C LEU A 108 2.69 -1.11 7.44
N HIS A 109 2.40 -0.16 8.33
CA HIS A 109 2.32 -0.42 9.76
C HIS A 109 1.26 -1.47 10.10
N ARG A 110 0.11 -1.42 9.42
CA ARG A 110 -0.95 -2.42 9.57
C ARG A 110 -0.49 -3.80 9.09
N CYS A 111 0.12 -3.86 7.89
CA CYS A 111 0.68 -5.08 7.34
C CYS A 111 1.73 -5.70 8.29
N ALA A 112 2.65 -4.89 8.81
CA ALA A 112 3.68 -5.33 9.75
C ALA A 112 3.09 -5.84 11.07
N ALA A 113 2.09 -5.15 11.62
CA ALA A 113 1.42 -5.57 12.85
C ALA A 113 0.68 -6.91 12.67
N ASP A 114 0.03 -7.10 11.53
CA ASP A 114 -0.68 -8.33 11.18
C ASP A 114 0.27 -9.52 10.98
N VAL A 115 1.39 -9.31 10.27
CA VAL A 115 2.45 -10.31 10.13
C VAL A 115 3.02 -10.68 11.50
N ALA A 116 3.37 -9.69 12.33
CA ALA A 116 3.91 -9.93 13.67
C ALA A 116 2.93 -10.70 14.59
N ARG A 117 1.62 -10.44 14.46
CA ARG A 117 0.58 -11.17 15.19
C ARG A 117 0.52 -12.64 14.74
N ARG A 118 0.53 -12.90 13.44
CA ARG A 118 0.55 -14.27 12.90
C ARG A 118 1.81 -15.04 13.30
N VAL A 119 3.00 -14.41 13.27
CA VAL A 119 4.24 -15.05 13.76
C VAL A 119 4.07 -15.53 15.21
N ARG A 120 3.46 -14.71 16.07
CA ARG A 120 3.18 -15.08 17.47
C ARG A 120 2.20 -16.24 17.60
N GLU A 121 1.16 -16.26 16.77
CA GLU A 121 0.17 -17.36 16.75
C GLU A 121 0.83 -18.68 16.30
N TYR A 122 1.64 -18.66 15.24
CA TYR A 122 2.39 -19.85 14.78
C TYR A 122 3.39 -20.35 15.83
N THR A 123 4.12 -19.46 16.49
CA THR A 123 5.09 -19.83 17.53
C THR A 123 4.44 -20.39 18.79
N GLN A 124 3.19 -20.01 19.11
CA GLN A 124 2.42 -20.64 20.19
C GLN A 124 1.87 -22.03 19.82
N VAL A 125 1.54 -22.26 18.54
CA VAL A 125 0.99 -23.55 18.07
C VAL A 125 2.10 -24.58 17.79
N GLY A 126 3.32 -24.15 17.47
CA GLY A 126 4.48 -25.00 17.15
C GLY A 126 5.22 -25.61 18.36
N GLY A 127 4.68 -25.51 19.58
CA GLY A 127 5.29 -26.01 20.81
C GLY A 127 5.18 -27.53 21.06
N SER A 128 4.71 -28.32 20.09
CA SER A 128 4.80 -29.78 20.12
C SER A 128 5.76 -30.22 19.03
N GLU A 129 6.91 -30.76 19.46
CA GLU A 129 8.08 -31.08 18.66
C GLU A 129 7.73 -31.79 17.34
N GLY A 130 8.22 -31.23 16.22
CA GLY A 130 8.23 -31.90 14.92
C GLY A 130 7.53 -31.22 13.75
N SER A 131 7.66 -29.90 13.55
CA SER A 131 7.31 -29.28 12.25
C SER A 131 7.91 -27.88 12.02
N ALA A 132 9.12 -27.60 12.52
CA ALA A 132 9.80 -26.33 12.21
C ALA A 132 10.45 -26.33 10.82
N ALA A 133 10.58 -27.50 10.18
CA ALA A 133 11.22 -27.65 8.86
C ALA A 133 10.30 -27.31 7.68
N GLY A 134 8.98 -27.19 7.88
CA GLY A 134 8.02 -26.99 6.79
C GLY A 134 7.76 -25.54 6.39
N LEU A 135 8.23 -24.55 7.16
CA LEU A 135 7.91 -23.13 6.94
C LEU A 135 9.10 -22.32 6.39
N ALA A 136 10.25 -22.94 6.17
CA ALA A 136 11.45 -22.27 5.66
C ALA A 136 11.56 -22.27 4.12
N GLU A 137 10.73 -23.03 3.41
CA GLU A 137 10.93 -23.25 1.96
C GLU A 137 9.96 -22.45 1.06
N GLU A 138 8.83 -21.91 1.54
CA GLU A 138 7.80 -21.38 0.63
C GLU A 138 7.07 -20.12 1.16
N GLY A 139 7.79 -19.13 1.72
CA GLY A 139 7.18 -17.81 1.98
C GLY A 139 7.96 -16.84 2.86
N LEU A 140 7.67 -15.54 2.71
CA LEU A 140 8.34 -14.39 3.35
C LEU A 140 8.47 -14.43 4.88
N PHE A 141 7.77 -15.33 5.56
CA PHE A 141 7.90 -15.51 7.01
C PHE A 141 9.32 -15.94 7.40
N GLY A 142 9.98 -16.77 6.58
CA GLY A 142 11.39 -17.10 6.75
C GLY A 142 12.30 -15.88 6.55
N ASP A 143 12.11 -15.15 5.46
CA ASP A 143 12.96 -14.01 5.09
C ASP A 143 12.82 -12.83 6.06
N VAL A 144 11.59 -12.51 6.52
CA VAL A 144 11.36 -11.44 7.50
C VAL A 144 11.97 -11.79 8.87
N PHE A 145 11.91 -13.05 9.28
CA PHE A 145 12.52 -13.52 10.53
C PHE A 145 14.06 -13.47 10.47
N VAL A 146 14.64 -13.94 9.35
CA VAL A 146 16.10 -13.93 9.12
C VAL A 146 16.64 -12.49 9.05
N MET A 147 15.92 -11.57 8.40
CA MET A 147 16.38 -10.18 8.32
C MET A 147 16.23 -9.43 9.66
N SER A 148 15.16 -9.66 10.43
CA SER A 148 14.99 -9.04 11.75
C SER A 148 16.08 -9.47 12.74
N CYS A 149 16.58 -10.71 12.63
CA CYS A 149 17.74 -11.17 13.41
C CYS A 149 19.05 -10.52 12.95
N SER A 150 19.18 -10.19 11.66
CA SER A 150 20.38 -9.58 11.10
C SER A 150 20.53 -8.08 11.40
N LEU A 151 19.44 -7.37 11.72
CA LEU A 151 19.48 -5.94 12.11
C LEU A 151 19.68 -5.72 13.63
N SER A 152 19.62 -6.76 14.46
CA SER A 152 19.88 -6.67 15.91
C SER A 152 21.30 -7.10 16.32
N CYS A 153 22.18 -7.37 15.36
CA CYS A 153 23.62 -7.61 15.61
C CYS A 153 24.44 -6.35 15.33
#